data_AF-A0A818LMJ9-F1
#
_entry.id   AF-A0A818LMJ9-F1
#
_cell.length_a   1.000
_cell.length_b   1.000
_cell.length_c   1.000
_cell.angle_alpha   90.00
_cell.angle_beta   90.00
_cell.angle_gamma   90.00
#
_symmetry.space_group_name_H-M   'P 1'
#
loop_
_entity.id
_entity.type
_entity.pdbx_description
1 polymer ?
#
loop_
_entity_poly.entity_id
_entity_poly.type
_entity_poly.pdbx_seq_one_letter_code
_entity_poly.pdbx_strand_id
1 'polypeptide(L)'
;MASQTMFNSSPNIINGNDPKNVSATNYSVEEIERIINDFYSPTSQLTVPQRQQLNSILECLQYSQIAWDFSWKLLNTTKSPSVQFFGAVALCNKISKHLSELDDNQIQQLFQQLIQRLIFYISINSKQITIKLVVAVRHLILNMMPDKWKNGITAIITLFTQSQNEFLMEHPEKGHLIVLNILTILPEEVSFSSIC
;
A
#
# COMPACT_ATOMS: atom_id res chain seq x y z
N MET A 1 30.86 34.12 28.49
CA MET A 1 29.85 33.97 29.57
C MET A 1 28.53 34.49 29.02
N ALA A 2 27.43 33.78 28.90
CA ALA A 2 27.12 32.36 28.98
C ALA A 2 25.88 32.17 28.07
N SER A 3 25.88 31.10 27.29
CA SER A 3 24.72 30.62 26.54
C SER A 3 23.64 30.14 27.51
N GLN A 4 22.35 30.32 27.18
CA GLN A 4 21.31 29.39 27.62
C GLN A 4 20.11 29.37 26.67
N THR A 5 20.09 28.29 25.92
CA THR A 5 18.99 27.65 25.20
C THR A 5 17.74 27.43 26.07
N MET A 6 16.57 27.81 25.56
CA MET A 6 15.28 27.21 25.94
C MET A 6 14.58 26.69 24.67
N PHE A 7 15.04 25.52 24.20
CA PHE A 7 14.20 24.59 23.45
C PHE A 7 14.02 23.39 24.36
N ASN A 8 12.92 23.35 25.10
CA ASN A 8 12.55 22.16 25.85
C ASN A 8 11.03 21.96 25.81
N SER A 9 10.59 21.26 24.76
CA SER A 9 9.29 20.59 24.68
C SER A 9 9.37 19.46 23.65
N SER A 10 10.21 18.45 23.89
CA SER A 10 10.03 17.14 23.25
C SER A 10 9.08 16.33 24.14
N PRO A 11 7.88 15.93 23.68
CA PRO A 11 7.08 15.00 24.45
C PRO A 11 7.75 13.63 24.43
N ASN A 12 7.96 13.09 25.64
CA ASN A 12 8.28 11.68 25.88
C ASN A 12 7.27 10.78 25.15
N ILE A 13 7.70 10.08 24.09
CA ILE A 13 6.91 9.02 23.44
C ILE A 13 7.63 7.66 23.52
N ILE A 14 8.69 7.57 24.32
CA ILE A 14 9.39 6.30 24.55
C ILE A 14 9.10 5.83 25.97
N ASN A 15 7.84 5.44 26.21
CA ASN A 15 7.56 4.52 27.30
C ASN A 15 8.05 3.14 26.87
N GLY A 16 8.97 2.59 27.68
CA GLY A 16 9.66 1.31 27.45
C GLY A 16 8.74 0.11 27.52
N ASN A 17 7.93 -0.08 26.48
CA ASN A 17 7.27 -1.36 26.23
C ASN A 17 8.17 -2.22 25.35
N ASP A 18 8.36 -3.47 25.78
CA ASP A 18 9.04 -4.51 25.02
C ASP A 18 8.61 -4.52 23.54
N PRO A 19 9.54 -4.72 22.58
CA PRO A 19 9.26 -4.73 21.15
C PRO A 19 8.26 -5.84 20.71
N LYS A 20 7.88 -6.73 21.62
CA LYS A 20 6.93 -7.83 21.39
C LYS A 20 5.50 -7.54 21.85
N ASN A 21 5.24 -6.39 22.48
CA ASN A 21 3.91 -6.03 22.98
C ASN A 21 3.43 -4.66 22.43
N VAL A 22 3.63 -4.45 21.13
CA VAL A 22 3.01 -3.33 20.42
C VAL A 22 1.68 -3.80 19.86
N SER A 23 0.61 -3.59 20.62
CA SER A 23 -0.75 -3.78 20.11
C SER A 23 -1.00 -2.74 19.00
N ALA A 24 -0.90 -3.15 17.74
CA ALA A 24 -1.06 -2.28 16.58
C ALA A 24 -2.46 -1.62 16.47
N THR A 25 -3.42 -2.01 17.31
CA THR A 25 -4.81 -1.52 17.30
C THR A 25 -5.00 -0.09 17.81
N ASN A 26 -4.00 0.52 18.45
CA ASN A 26 -4.16 1.80 19.14
C ASN A 26 -3.51 3.00 18.44
N TYR A 27 -2.99 2.84 17.22
CA TYR A 27 -2.32 3.94 16.52
C TYR A 27 -3.30 4.72 15.64
N SER A 28 -3.34 6.03 15.83
CA SER A 28 -3.99 6.97 14.91
C SER A 28 -3.19 7.14 13.61
N VAL A 29 -3.84 7.64 12.56
CA VAL A 29 -3.22 7.83 11.24
C VAL A 29 -2.09 8.87 11.32
N GLU A 30 -2.28 9.88 12.16
CA GLU A 30 -1.34 10.97 12.41
C GLU A 30 -0.09 10.46 13.13
N GLU A 31 -0.25 9.54 14.09
CA GLU A 31 0.87 8.89 14.76
C GLU A 31 1.65 7.97 13.81
N ILE A 32 0.95 7.21 12.97
CA ILE A 32 1.58 6.36 11.95
C ILE A 32 2.40 7.24 11.00
N GLU A 33 1.83 8.34 10.51
CA GLU A 33 2.54 9.29 9.66
C GLU A 33 3.79 9.86 10.33
N ARG A 34 3.70 10.25 11.61
CA ARG A 34 4.87 10.73 12.37
C ARG A 34 5.95 9.65 12.45
N ILE A 35 5.59 8.42 12.79
CA ILE A 35 6.54 7.29 12.86
C ILE A 35 7.24 7.06 11.52
N ILE A 36 6.49 7.09 10.42
CA ILE A 36 7.05 6.95 9.07
C ILE A 36 8.02 8.09 8.77
N ASN A 37 7.62 9.34 9.03
CA ASN A 37 8.47 10.50 8.76
C ASN A 37 9.75 10.45 9.61
N ASP A 38 9.66 10.08 10.89
CA ASP A 38 10.82 9.93 11.76
C ASP A 38 11.77 8.83 11.26
N PHE A 39 11.21 7.71 10.80
CA PHE A 39 12.00 6.58 10.29
C PHE A 39 12.75 6.90 8.98
N TYR A 40 12.09 7.56 8.04
CA TYR A 40 12.64 7.88 6.72
C TYR A 40 13.35 9.23 6.65
N SER A 41 13.24 10.09 7.66
CA SER A 41 13.90 11.40 7.64
C SER A 41 15.42 11.24 7.69
N PRO A 42 16.17 11.86 6.74
CA PRO A 42 17.63 11.83 6.74
C PRO A 42 18.23 12.65 7.89
N THR A 43 17.46 13.57 8.47
CA THR A 43 17.89 14.42 9.60
C THR A 43 17.50 13.83 10.96
N SER A 44 16.87 12.66 10.98
CA SER A 44 16.49 11.98 12.22
C SER A 44 17.73 11.56 13.01
N GLN A 45 17.83 12.01 14.26
CA GLN A 45 18.92 11.63 15.19
C GLN A 45 18.60 10.31 15.92
N LEU A 46 17.95 9.37 15.23
CA LEU A 46 17.57 8.09 15.81
C LEU A 46 18.80 7.21 16.00
N THR A 47 18.97 6.70 17.22
CA THR A 47 19.95 5.64 17.50
C THR A 47 19.57 4.34 16.78
N VAL A 48 20.54 3.45 16.58
CA VAL A 48 20.29 2.14 15.94
C VAL A 48 19.15 1.36 16.64
N PRO A 49 19.10 1.27 17.99
CA PRO A 49 18.00 0.59 18.68
C PRO A 49 16.64 1.25 18.45
N GLN A 50 16.57 2.59 18.43
CA GLN A 50 15.32 3.30 18.15
C GLN A 50 14.83 3.06 16.72
N ARG A 51 15.74 3.06 15.74
CA ARG A 51 15.40 2.76 14.34
C ARG A 51 14.87 1.34 14.18
N GLN A 52 15.47 0.37 14.88
CA GLN A 52 14.98 -1.02 14.92
C GLN A 52 13.59 -1.10 15.55
N GLN A 53 13.36 -0.38 16.64
CA GLN A 53 12.04 -0.31 17.29
C GLN A 53 10.99 0.27 16.33
N LEU A 54 11.26 1.40 15.66
CA LEU A 54 10.31 1.95 14.69
C LEU A 54 10.05 0.98 13.53
N ASN A 55 11.07 0.29 13.02
CA ASN A 55 10.88 -0.74 12.00
C ASN A 55 9.94 -1.85 12.48
N SER A 56 10.12 -2.36 13.70
CA SER A 56 9.22 -3.38 14.27
C SER A 56 7.78 -2.91 14.40
N ILE A 57 7.57 -1.63 14.77
CA ILE A 57 6.23 -1.03 14.86
C ILE A 57 5.61 -0.96 13.47
N LEU A 58 6.35 -0.46 12.48
CA LEU A 58 5.90 -0.35 11.09
C LEU A 58 5.61 -1.72 10.47
N GLU A 59 6.38 -2.75 10.79
CA GLU A 59 6.11 -4.13 10.39
C GLU A 59 4.78 -4.62 11.00
N CYS A 60 4.60 -4.49 12.31
CA CYS A 60 3.36 -4.86 12.99
C CYS A 60 2.14 -4.14 12.43
N LEU A 61 2.25 -2.83 12.13
CA LEU A 61 1.17 -2.02 11.59
C LEU A 61 0.68 -2.55 10.24
N GLN A 62 1.57 -3.01 9.35
CA GLN A 62 1.21 -3.51 8.02
C GLN A 62 0.33 -4.78 8.06
N TYR A 63 0.40 -5.55 9.14
CA TYR A 63 -0.39 -6.78 9.31
C TYR A 63 -1.63 -6.59 10.20
N SER A 64 -1.78 -5.41 10.81
CA SER A 64 -2.88 -5.12 11.72
C SER A 64 -4.24 -5.03 11.02
N GLN A 65 -5.33 -5.11 11.79
CA GLN A 65 -6.68 -4.93 11.25
C GLN A 65 -6.91 -3.50 10.72
N ILE A 66 -6.38 -2.50 11.43
CA ILE A 66 -6.53 -1.08 11.09
C ILE A 66 -5.82 -0.70 9.77
N ALA A 67 -4.98 -1.58 9.23
CA ALA A 67 -4.27 -1.38 7.97
C ALA A 67 -5.20 -1.27 6.77
N TRP A 68 -6.38 -1.90 6.81
CA TRP A 68 -7.39 -1.71 5.76
C TRP A 68 -7.80 -0.23 5.66
N ASP A 69 -7.95 0.45 6.79
CA ASP A 69 -8.42 1.83 6.82
C ASP A 69 -7.29 2.85 6.64
N PHE A 70 -6.20 2.71 7.41
CA PHE A 70 -5.15 3.74 7.37
C PHE A 70 -4.42 3.73 6.03
N SER A 71 -4.26 2.58 5.37
CA SER A 71 -3.49 2.49 4.12
C SER A 71 -4.05 3.40 3.03
N TRP A 72 -5.38 3.47 2.90
CA TRP A 72 -6.06 4.40 1.99
C TRP A 72 -5.87 5.86 2.39
N LYS A 73 -5.89 6.17 3.68
CA LYS A 73 -5.66 7.54 4.19
C LYS A 73 -4.23 8.00 3.95
N LEU A 74 -3.25 7.10 4.01
CA LEU A 74 -1.85 7.41 3.73
C LEU A 74 -1.58 7.62 2.23
N LEU A 75 -2.39 7.04 1.34
CA LEU A 75 -2.35 7.28 -0.12
C LEU A 75 -2.93 8.64 -0.53
N ASN A 76 -3.22 9.54 0.41
CA ASN A 76 -3.64 10.90 0.09
C ASN A 76 -2.46 11.70 -0.49
N THR A 77 -2.72 12.48 -1.55
CA THR A 77 -1.73 13.30 -2.24
C THR A 77 -1.14 14.41 -1.40
N THR A 78 -1.81 14.80 -0.32
CA THR A 78 -1.30 15.79 0.65
C THR A 78 -0.17 15.24 1.53
N LYS A 79 0.03 13.92 1.54
CA LYS A 79 1.03 13.23 2.37
C LYS A 79 2.38 13.15 1.66
N SER A 80 3.46 12.96 2.41
CA SER A 80 4.80 12.81 1.83
C SER A 80 4.92 11.54 0.96
N PRO A 81 5.83 11.49 -0.04
CA PRO A 81 6.02 10.30 -0.87
C PRO A 81 6.33 9.02 -0.06
N SER A 82 7.11 9.13 1.02
CA SER A 82 7.43 8.00 1.90
C SER A 82 6.20 7.46 2.62
N VAL A 83 5.30 8.36 3.05
CA VAL A 83 4.03 8.01 3.69
C VAL A 83 3.09 7.33 2.71
N GLN A 84 2.93 7.88 1.51
CA GLN A 84 2.10 7.28 0.46
C GLN A 84 2.64 5.90 0.05
N PHE A 85 3.96 5.76 -0.09
CA PHE A 85 4.59 4.48 -0.41
C PHE A 85 4.33 3.43 0.67
N PHE A 86 4.45 3.79 1.95
CA PHE A 86 4.11 2.89 3.05
C PHE A 86 2.64 2.46 3.01
N GLY A 87 1.72 3.41 2.74
CA GLY A 87 0.30 3.10 2.53
C GLY A 87 0.09 2.06 1.43
N ALA A 88 0.76 2.22 0.28
CA ALA A 88 0.69 1.26 -0.83
C ALA A 88 1.22 -0.13 -0.45
N VAL A 89 2.32 -0.19 0.31
CA VAL A 89 2.90 -1.45 0.79
C VAL A 89 1.98 -2.15 1.79
N ALA A 90 1.45 -1.41 2.77
CA ALA A 90 0.51 -1.95 3.75
C ALA A 90 -0.74 -2.52 3.07
N LEU A 91 -1.33 -1.78 2.12
CA LEU A 91 -2.48 -2.25 1.36
C LEU A 91 -2.17 -3.51 0.54
N CYS A 92 -1.03 -3.53 -0.16
CA CYS A 92 -0.58 -4.70 -0.91
C CYS A 92 -0.43 -5.93 -0.01
N ASN A 93 0.17 -5.77 1.18
CA ASN A 93 0.34 -6.85 2.14
C ASN A 93 -1.02 -7.37 2.62
N LYS A 94 -1.97 -6.48 2.96
CA LYS A 94 -3.33 -6.87 3.36
C LYS A 94 -4.06 -7.64 2.26
N ILE A 95 -3.99 -7.18 1.01
CA ILE A 95 -4.59 -7.90 -0.12
C ILE A 95 -3.92 -9.27 -0.34
N SER A 96 -2.60 -9.35 -0.22
CA SER A 96 -1.88 -10.61 -0.47
C SER A 96 -2.12 -11.69 0.59
N LYS A 97 -2.32 -11.30 1.86
CA LYS A 97 -2.29 -12.23 3.01
C LYS A 97 -3.57 -12.29 3.82
N HIS A 98 -4.40 -11.26 3.74
CA HIS A 98 -5.53 -11.04 4.65
C HIS A 98 -6.84 -10.77 3.90
N LEU A 99 -6.93 -11.10 2.61
CA LEU A 99 -8.14 -10.88 1.81
C LEU A 99 -9.36 -11.63 2.35
N SER A 100 -9.15 -12.76 3.03
CA SER A 100 -10.19 -13.55 3.69
C SER A 100 -10.90 -12.83 4.85
N GLU A 101 -10.38 -11.69 5.30
CA GLU A 101 -11.07 -10.83 6.28
C GLU A 101 -12.24 -10.05 5.66
N LEU A 102 -12.34 -10.02 4.32
CA LEU A 102 -13.35 -9.26 3.58
C LEU A 102 -14.38 -10.19 2.94
N ASP A 103 -15.63 -9.72 2.85
CA ASP A 103 -16.68 -10.37 2.08
C ASP A 103 -16.59 -10.06 0.56
N ASP A 104 -17.38 -10.76 -0.25
CA ASP A 104 -17.32 -10.62 -1.71
C ASP A 104 -17.70 -9.20 -2.20
N ASN A 105 -18.61 -8.50 -1.50
CA ASN A 105 -18.99 -7.13 -1.85
C ASN A 105 -17.86 -6.15 -1.52
N GLN A 106 -17.22 -6.31 -0.35
CA GLN A 106 -16.05 -5.55 0.05
C GLN A 106 -14.89 -5.78 -0.91
N ILE A 107 -14.65 -7.01 -1.36
CA ILE A 107 -13.62 -7.33 -2.37
C ILE A 107 -13.92 -6.63 -3.71
N GLN A 108 -15.18 -6.62 -4.15
CA GLN A 108 -15.56 -5.93 -5.39
C GLN A 108 -15.36 -4.41 -5.28
N GLN A 109 -15.75 -3.81 -4.14
CA GLN A 109 -15.51 -2.39 -3.88
C GLN A 109 -14.01 -2.07 -3.81
N LEU A 110 -13.24 -2.93 -3.15
CA LEU A 110 -11.79 -2.82 -3.05
C LEU A 110 -11.14 -2.83 -4.43
N PHE A 111 -11.57 -3.73 -5.32
CA PHE A 111 -11.10 -3.77 -6.70
C PHE A 111 -11.35 -2.44 -7.42
N GLN A 112 -12.58 -1.93 -7.38
CA GLN A 112 -12.92 -0.66 -8.04
C GLN A 112 -12.08 0.51 -7.50
N GLN A 113 -11.95 0.63 -6.17
CA GLN A 113 -11.14 1.67 -5.53
C GLN A 113 -9.66 1.56 -5.91
N LEU A 114 -9.12 0.35 -5.95
CA LEU A 114 -7.73 0.09 -6.28
C LEU A 114 -7.42 0.45 -7.75
N ILE A 115 -8.32 0.12 -8.66
CA ILE A 115 -8.21 0.51 -10.07
C ILE A 115 -8.24 2.03 -10.23
N GLN A 116 -9.19 2.72 -9.59
CA GLN A 116 -9.27 4.18 -9.64
C GLN A 116 -7.99 4.82 -9.11
N ARG A 117 -7.47 4.31 -7.98
CA ARG A 117 -6.23 4.82 -7.38
C ARG A 117 -5.01 4.53 -8.26
N LEU A 118 -4.98 3.37 -8.91
CA LEU A 118 -3.91 3.01 -9.84
C LEU A 118 -3.88 3.97 -11.03
N ILE A 119 -5.03 4.24 -11.66
CA ILE A 119 -5.14 5.20 -12.77
C ILE A 119 -4.64 6.58 -12.33
N PHE A 120 -5.07 7.04 -11.15
CA PHE A 120 -4.60 8.30 -10.57
C PHE A 120 -3.08 8.36 -10.40
N TYR A 121 -2.45 7.33 -9.82
CA TYR A 121 -0.99 7.37 -9.60
C TYR A 121 -0.17 7.30 -10.88
N ILE A 122 -0.76 6.73 -11.93
CA ILE A 122 -0.16 6.70 -13.26
C ILE A 122 -0.22 8.07 -13.92
N SER A 123 -1.33 8.79 -13.76
CA SER A 123 -1.47 10.14 -14.33
C SER A 123 -0.47 11.14 -13.75
N ILE A 124 -0.13 10.99 -12.46
CA ILE A 124 0.91 11.79 -11.82
C ILE A 124 2.32 11.18 -11.93
N ASN A 125 2.51 10.12 -12.71
CA ASN A 125 3.77 9.43 -12.97
C ASN A 125 4.54 8.96 -11.70
N SER A 126 3.84 8.55 -10.63
CA SER A 126 4.47 8.05 -9.41
C SER A 126 4.87 6.57 -9.51
N LYS A 127 5.99 6.30 -10.19
CA LYS A 127 6.43 4.93 -10.55
C LYS A 127 6.44 3.95 -9.37
N GLN A 128 6.99 4.34 -8.22
CA GLN A 128 7.15 3.42 -7.08
C GLN A 128 5.80 2.99 -6.50
N ILE A 129 4.86 3.93 -6.37
CA ILE A 129 3.52 3.67 -5.83
C ILE A 129 2.71 2.88 -6.86
N THR A 130 2.75 3.28 -8.14
CA THR A 130 2.11 2.54 -9.23
C THR A 130 2.50 1.07 -9.23
N ILE A 131 3.80 0.75 -9.14
CA ILE A 131 4.26 -0.64 -9.11
C ILE A 131 3.64 -1.42 -7.95
N LYS A 132 3.59 -0.83 -6.75
CA LYS A 132 2.98 -1.49 -5.59
C LYS A 132 1.47 -1.69 -5.75
N LEU A 133 0.75 -0.73 -6.31
CA LEU A 133 -0.68 -0.87 -6.58
C LEU A 133 -0.96 -1.89 -7.68
N VAL A 134 -0.14 -1.96 -8.73
CA VAL A 134 -0.25 -3.03 -9.76
C VAL A 134 -0.07 -4.40 -9.12
N VAL A 135 0.94 -4.56 -8.25
CA VAL A 135 1.16 -5.81 -7.52
C VAL A 135 -0.04 -6.15 -6.62
N ALA A 136 -0.62 -5.18 -5.95
CA ALA A 136 -1.85 -5.37 -5.17
C ALA A 136 -3.02 -5.85 -6.04
N VAL A 137 -3.23 -5.23 -7.22
CA VAL A 137 -4.27 -5.63 -8.17
C VAL A 137 -4.06 -7.09 -8.61
N ARG A 138 -2.82 -7.48 -8.91
CA ARG A 138 -2.50 -8.88 -9.28
C ARG A 138 -2.89 -9.88 -8.20
N HIS A 139 -2.52 -9.62 -6.94
CA HIS A 139 -2.91 -10.49 -5.83
C HIS A 139 -4.43 -10.62 -5.70
N LEU A 140 -5.16 -9.53 -5.91
CA LEU A 140 -6.63 -9.53 -5.87
C LEU A 140 -7.20 -10.38 -7.02
N ILE A 141 -6.70 -10.21 -8.25
CA ILE A 141 -7.12 -11.00 -9.42
C ILE A 141 -6.88 -12.49 -9.19
N LEU A 142 -5.70 -12.86 -8.69
CA LEU A 142 -5.35 -14.26 -8.42
C LEU A 142 -6.28 -14.91 -7.41
N ASN A 143 -6.71 -14.18 -6.37
CA ASN A 143 -7.68 -14.69 -5.39
C ASN A 143 -9.12 -14.79 -5.94
N MET A 144 -9.44 -14.03 -6.99
CA MET A 144 -10.76 -14.09 -7.65
C MET A 144 -10.82 -15.16 -8.77
N MET A 145 -9.67 -15.62 -9.27
CA MET A 145 -9.59 -16.67 -10.28
C MET A 145 -9.41 -18.06 -9.62
N PRO A 146 -9.86 -19.15 -10.27
CA PRO A 146 -10.63 -19.21 -11.51
C PRO A 146 -12.15 -19.23 -11.30
N ASP A 147 -12.63 -19.64 -10.12
CA ASP A 147 -14.04 -19.97 -9.90
C ASP A 147 -14.95 -18.74 -9.86
N LYS A 148 -14.47 -17.64 -9.28
CA LYS A 148 -15.25 -16.41 -9.08
C LYS A 148 -15.16 -15.42 -10.26
N TRP A 149 -14.14 -15.54 -11.13
CA TRP A 149 -13.92 -14.56 -12.21
C TRP A 149 -13.50 -15.16 -13.56
N LYS A 150 -14.40 -15.94 -14.15
CA LYS A 150 -14.20 -16.66 -15.42
C LYS A 150 -13.81 -15.78 -16.63
N ASN A 151 -14.15 -14.48 -16.61
CA ASN A 151 -13.83 -13.52 -17.67
C ASN A 151 -12.86 -12.40 -17.21
N GLY A 152 -12.09 -12.64 -16.15
CA GLY A 152 -11.33 -11.57 -15.52
C GLY A 152 -10.24 -10.94 -16.37
N ILE A 153 -9.55 -11.75 -17.18
CA ILE A 153 -8.53 -11.24 -18.11
C ILE A 153 -9.16 -10.29 -19.13
N THR A 154 -10.25 -10.70 -19.77
CA THR A 154 -10.99 -9.86 -20.73
C THR A 154 -11.49 -8.59 -20.07
N ALA A 155 -12.03 -8.68 -18.85
CA ALA A 155 -12.49 -7.53 -18.09
C ALA A 155 -11.36 -6.53 -17.80
N ILE A 156 -10.16 -7.00 -17.43
CA ILE A 156 -8.99 -6.14 -17.19
C ILE A 156 -8.54 -5.46 -18.48
N ILE A 157 -8.48 -6.20 -19.59
CA ILE A 157 -8.12 -5.64 -20.90
C ILE A 157 -9.11 -4.54 -21.27
N THR A 158 -10.41 -4.82 -21.21
CA THR A 158 -11.46 -3.84 -21.50
C THR A 158 -11.38 -2.63 -20.57
N LEU A 159 -11.16 -2.85 -19.27
CA LEU A 159 -11.13 -1.77 -18.27
C LEU A 159 -10.03 -0.73 -18.54
N PHE A 160 -8.87 -1.17 -19.03
CA PHE A 160 -7.72 -0.28 -19.28
C PHE A 160 -7.54 0.14 -20.73
N THR A 161 -8.03 -0.64 -21.71
CA THR A 161 -7.87 -0.31 -23.15
C THR A 161 -9.12 0.36 -23.75
N GLN A 162 -10.29 0.12 -23.17
CA GLN A 162 -11.56 0.73 -23.58
C GLN A 162 -12.14 1.64 -22.48
N SER A 163 -11.26 2.15 -21.62
CA SER A 163 -11.64 3.04 -20.53
C SER A 163 -12.21 4.35 -21.07
N GLN A 164 -13.30 4.84 -20.49
CA GLN A 164 -13.80 6.20 -20.71
C GLN A 164 -13.07 7.25 -19.84
N ASN A 165 -12.02 6.84 -19.15
CA ASN A 165 -11.21 7.76 -18.37
C ASN A 165 -10.39 8.67 -19.31
N GLU A 166 -10.57 9.98 -19.21
CA GLU A 166 -9.92 10.99 -20.07
C GLU A 166 -8.41 10.78 -20.17
N PHE A 167 -7.72 10.55 -19.05
CA PHE A 167 -6.27 10.33 -19.04
C PHE A 167 -5.86 9.08 -19.83
N LEU A 168 -6.59 7.97 -19.72
CA LEU A 168 -6.29 6.75 -20.48
C LEU A 168 -6.64 6.87 -21.97
N MET A 169 -7.60 7.73 -22.32
CA MET A 169 -7.92 8.05 -23.72
C MET A 169 -6.82 8.89 -24.37
N GLU A 170 -6.25 9.85 -23.64
CA GLU A 170 -5.12 10.67 -24.09
C GLU A 170 -3.80 9.88 -24.13
N HIS A 171 -3.66 8.91 -23.22
CA HIS A 171 -2.44 8.10 -23.04
C HIS A 171 -2.72 6.59 -23.07
N PRO A 172 -3.19 6.03 -24.21
CA PRO A 172 -3.55 4.62 -24.31
C PRO A 172 -2.37 3.67 -24.06
N GLU A 173 -1.14 4.10 -24.34
CA GLU A 173 0.08 3.34 -24.05
C GLU A 173 0.26 3.04 -22.56
N LYS A 174 -0.22 3.93 -21.67
CA LYS A 174 -0.17 3.71 -20.22
C LYS A 174 -1.16 2.61 -19.82
N GLY A 175 -2.36 2.61 -20.41
CA GLY A 175 -3.35 1.54 -20.24
C GLY A 175 -2.80 0.18 -20.66
N HIS A 176 -2.22 0.09 -21.87
CA HIS A 176 -1.58 -1.13 -22.37
C HIS A 176 -0.45 -1.61 -21.44
N LEU A 177 0.40 -0.71 -20.96
CA LEU A 177 1.50 -1.07 -20.05
C LEU A 177 0.97 -1.64 -18.73
N ILE A 178 -0.11 -1.12 -18.16
CA ILE A 178 -0.73 -1.69 -16.95
C ILE A 178 -1.21 -3.10 -17.21
N VAL A 179 -1.96 -3.31 -18.29
CA VAL A 179 -2.47 -4.63 -18.68
C VAL A 179 -1.31 -5.60 -18.80
N LEU A 180 -0.26 -5.24 -19.56
CA LEU A 180 0.94 -6.06 -19.70
C LEU A 180 1.56 -6.36 -18.35
N ASN A 181 1.75 -5.36 -17.49
CA ASN A 181 2.27 -5.61 -16.15
C ASN A 181 1.36 -6.60 -15.42
N ILE A 182 0.07 -6.34 -15.27
CA ILE A 182 -0.86 -7.25 -14.58
C ILE A 182 -0.71 -8.69 -15.11
N LEU A 183 -0.72 -8.88 -16.44
CA LEU A 183 -0.67 -10.19 -17.07
C LEU A 183 0.71 -10.87 -17.05
N THR A 184 1.82 -10.14 -16.96
CA THR A 184 3.17 -10.74 -17.07
C THR A 184 3.47 -11.73 -15.94
N ILE A 185 2.87 -11.56 -14.76
CA ILE A 185 3.16 -12.41 -13.58
C ILE A 185 2.07 -13.46 -13.33
N LEU A 186 0.93 -13.38 -14.02
CA LEU A 186 -0.10 -14.43 -13.91
C LEU A 186 0.44 -15.83 -14.28
N PRO A 187 1.24 -16.03 -15.35
CA PRO A 187 1.77 -17.35 -15.70
C PRO A 187 2.72 -17.95 -14.66
N GLU A 188 3.39 -17.14 -13.85
CA GLU A 188 4.40 -17.60 -12.88
C GLU A 188 3.75 -18.16 -11.60
N GLU A 189 2.55 -17.68 -11.25
CA GLU A 189 1.83 -18.00 -10.01
C GLU A 189 0.72 -19.06 -10.21
N VAL A 190 0.30 -19.31 -11.46
CA VAL A 190 -0.57 -20.44 -11.77
C VAL A 190 0.30 -21.68 -11.78
N SER A 191 0.41 -22.35 -10.63
CA SER A 191 1.09 -23.63 -10.52
C SER A 191 0.55 -24.58 -11.61
N PHE A 192 1.43 -24.98 -12.52
CA PHE A 192 1.15 -25.96 -13.58
C PHE A 192 0.71 -27.34 -13.04
N SER A 193 0.61 -27.52 -11.72
CA SER A 193 0.10 -28.73 -11.06
C SER A 193 -1.33 -29.08 -11.42
N SER A 194 -2.10 -28.17 -12.03
CA SER A 194 -3.47 -28.42 -12.51
C SER A 194 -3.54 -28.73 -14.01
N ILE A 195 -2.40 -28.84 -14.71
CA ILE A 195 -2.31 -29.08 -16.17
C ILE A 195 -1.84 -30.54 -16.46
N CYS A 196 -1.75 -31.41 -15.45
CA CYS A 196 -1.50 -32.84 -15.62
C CYS A 196 -2.64 -33.68 -15.06
#